data_AF-A0A7S3I3H5-F1
#
_entry.id   AF-A0A7S3I3H5-F1
#
_cell.length_a   1.000
_cell.length_b   1.000
_cell.length_c   1.000
_cell.angle_alpha   90.00
_cell.angle_beta   90.00
_cell.angle_gamma   90.00
#
_symmetry.space_group_name_H-M   'P 1'
#
loop_
_entity.id
_entity.type
_entity.pdbx_description
1 polymer ?
#
loop_
_entity_poly.entity_id
_entity_poly.type
_entity_poly.pdbx_seq_one_letter_code
_entity_poly.pdbx_strand_id
1 'polypeptide(L)'
;SFLFLVYSSQPVEVQQLPDSRNVVIASSWDKRSAGGCHLYDKEFEQKPDAFTWMQNPKFLLKLETREPTAVKITLSRPEKAWKKQIGMALVGSMIGFYVYPAKLQPTKDNALNKDSLKFVPWCLYYEELMLDGDPAGYLIMPTTYEPNKLGPFNISVSTDVDFTLKPHQDE
;
A
#
# COMPACT_ATOMS: atom_id res chain seq x y z
N SER A 1 19.36 13.52 -14.20
CA SER A 1 18.51 14.59 -14.76
C SER A 1 17.12 14.01 -14.94
N PHE A 2 16.11 14.57 -14.27
CA PHE A 2 14.71 14.18 -14.42
C PHE A 2 13.98 15.35 -15.08
N LEU A 3 13.09 15.07 -16.03
CA LEU A 3 12.27 16.06 -16.72
C LEU A 3 10.82 15.85 -16.30
N PHE A 4 10.23 16.85 -15.64
CA PHE A 4 8.82 16.86 -15.26
C PHE A 4 8.10 17.90 -16.13
N LEU A 5 7.24 17.42 -17.04
CA LEU A 5 6.49 18.25 -17.98
C LEU A 5 5.03 18.35 -17.52
N VAL A 6 4.56 19.57 -17.29
CA VAL A 6 3.18 19.88 -16.92
C VAL A 6 2.58 20.81 -17.96
N TYR A 7 1.40 20.46 -18.46
CA TYR A 7 0.60 21.31 -19.35
C TYR A 7 -0.68 21.71 -18.62
N SER A 8 -0.94 23.02 -18.53
CA SER A 8 -2.11 23.57 -17.87
C SER A 8 -2.59 24.83 -18.58
N SER A 9 -3.90 25.00 -18.67
CA SER A 9 -4.55 26.23 -19.13
C SER A 9 -4.70 27.29 -18.03
N GLN A 10 -4.29 26.96 -16.79
CA GLN A 10 -4.28 27.84 -15.62
C GLN A 10 -2.87 27.90 -15.00
N PRO A 11 -2.54 28.97 -14.24
CA PRO A 11 -1.28 29.05 -13.50
C PRO A 11 -1.06 27.81 -12.64
N VAL A 12 0.11 27.21 -12.76
CA VAL A 12 0.52 26.05 -11.96
C VAL A 12 1.48 26.54 -10.90
N GLU A 13 1.16 26.29 -9.65
CA GLU A 13 2.08 26.46 -8.54
C GLU A 13 2.69 25.10 -8.19
N VAL A 14 4.03 25.04 -8.20
CA VAL A 14 4.76 23.85 -7.75
C VAL A 14 5.26 24.14 -6.35
N GLN A 15 4.65 23.51 -5.35
CA GLN A 15 5.07 23.60 -3.97
C GLN A 15 5.80 22.31 -3.59
N GLN A 16 7.06 22.44 -3.17
CA GLN A 16 7.77 21.34 -2.54
C GLN A 16 7.18 21.14 -1.14
N LEU A 17 6.59 19.98 -0.89
CA LEU A 17 6.19 19.61 0.46
C LEU A 17 7.46 19.38 1.30
N PRO A 18 7.48 19.77 2.58
CA PRO A 18 8.55 19.39 3.49
C PRO A 18 8.79 17.89 3.42
N ASP A 19 10.05 17.44 3.43
CA ASP A 19 10.38 16.01 3.37
C ASP A 19 9.76 15.21 4.54
N SER A 20 9.47 15.86 5.67
CA SER A 20 8.75 15.26 6.82
C SER A 20 7.29 14.89 6.52
N ARG A 21 6.73 15.43 5.43
CA ARG A 21 5.34 15.29 5.00
C ARG A 21 5.16 14.40 3.77
N ASN A 22 6.26 13.89 3.22
CA ASN A 22 6.26 12.92 2.13
C ASN A 22 7.39 11.90 2.34
N VAL A 23 7.02 10.69 2.75
CA VAL A 23 7.99 9.59 2.97
C VAL A 23 7.75 8.51 1.93
N VAL A 24 8.84 7.94 1.40
CA VAL A 24 8.83 6.82 0.46
C VAL A 24 9.72 5.69 0.99
N ILE A 25 9.20 4.46 1.03
CA ILE A 25 9.96 3.27 1.40
C ILE A 25 9.93 2.27 0.24
N ALA A 26 11.11 1.90 -0.23
CA ALA A 26 11.28 0.81 -1.18
C ALA A 26 11.28 -0.55 -0.46
N SER A 27 10.58 -1.53 -1.01
CA SER A 27 10.50 -2.90 -0.48
C SER A 27 10.20 -3.90 -1.60
N SER A 28 9.89 -5.15 -1.25
CA SER A 28 9.58 -6.20 -2.22
C SER A 28 8.67 -7.27 -1.65
N TRP A 29 7.83 -7.86 -2.50
CA TRP A 29 7.24 -9.17 -2.25
C TRP A 29 8.28 -10.23 -2.62
N ASP A 30 8.69 -11.02 -1.64
CA ASP A 30 9.65 -12.12 -1.78
C ASP A 30 8.96 -13.47 -1.53
N LYS A 31 9.74 -14.56 -1.53
CA LYS A 31 9.20 -15.93 -1.32
C LYS A 31 8.46 -16.10 0.01
N ARG A 32 8.75 -15.27 1.01
CA ARG A 32 8.13 -15.30 2.34
C ARG A 32 7.00 -14.28 2.49
N SER A 33 6.99 -13.24 1.66
CA SER A 33 6.05 -12.12 1.79
C SER A 33 5.08 -11.93 0.63
N ALA A 34 5.16 -12.74 -0.43
CA ALA A 34 4.22 -12.70 -1.55
C ALA A 34 2.90 -13.44 -1.25
N GLY A 35 2.15 -12.91 -0.29
CA GLY A 35 0.99 -13.57 0.31
C GLY A 35 -0.31 -13.51 -0.48
N GLY A 36 -0.44 -12.60 -1.45
CA GLY A 36 -1.70 -12.39 -2.18
C GLY A 36 -2.78 -11.72 -1.32
N CYS A 37 -3.97 -11.50 -1.89
CA CYS A 37 -5.06 -10.80 -1.23
C CYS A 37 -6.11 -11.74 -0.64
N HIS A 38 -6.94 -11.24 0.29
CA HIS A 38 -8.00 -12.05 0.92
C HIS A 38 -9.16 -12.42 -0.03
N LEU A 39 -9.22 -11.86 -1.25
CA LEU A 39 -10.29 -12.13 -2.22
C LEU A 39 -10.01 -13.38 -3.07
N TYR A 40 -8.77 -13.81 -3.16
CA TYR A 40 -8.35 -14.99 -3.95
C TYR A 40 -8.71 -16.32 -3.25
N ASP A 41 -9.80 -16.35 -2.48
CA ASP A 41 -9.90 -17.26 -1.33
C ASP A 41 -11.14 -18.18 -1.34
N LYS A 42 -12.04 -18.07 -2.33
CA LYS A 42 -13.42 -18.59 -2.15
C LYS A 42 -13.88 -19.81 -2.93
N GLU A 43 -13.17 -20.33 -3.93
CA GLU A 43 -13.76 -21.43 -4.73
C GLU A 43 -12.96 -22.73 -4.79
N PHE A 44 -11.69 -22.79 -4.37
CA PHE A 44 -10.90 -24.04 -4.52
C PHE A 44 -10.00 -24.45 -3.34
N GLU A 45 -9.77 -23.60 -2.32
CA GLU A 45 -8.90 -23.95 -1.20
C GLU A 45 -9.68 -24.27 0.09
N GLN A 46 -9.83 -25.57 0.36
CA GLN A 46 -10.42 -26.10 1.60
C GLN A 46 -9.43 -26.17 2.78
N LYS A 47 -8.25 -25.53 2.66
CA LYS A 47 -7.16 -25.66 3.64
C LYS A 47 -6.84 -24.31 4.29
N PRO A 48 -7.18 -24.13 5.58
CA PRO A 48 -6.84 -22.92 6.34
C PRO A 48 -5.35 -22.58 6.39
N ASP A 49 -4.47 -23.56 6.19
CA ASP A 49 -3.03 -23.37 6.19
C ASP A 49 -2.51 -22.64 4.93
N ALA A 50 -3.37 -22.41 3.93
CA ALA A 50 -3.05 -21.69 2.70
C ALA A 50 -3.30 -20.16 2.78
N PHE A 51 -3.80 -19.64 3.91
CA PHE A 51 -4.04 -18.20 4.09
C PHE A 51 -2.73 -17.41 4.25
N THR A 52 -2.07 -17.13 3.13
CA THR A 52 -0.78 -16.45 3.11
C THR A 52 -0.87 -14.92 3.09
N TRP A 53 -2.06 -14.34 2.92
CA TRP A 53 -2.23 -12.89 2.76
C TRP A 53 -1.71 -12.07 3.96
N MET A 54 -1.71 -12.68 5.15
CA MET A 54 -1.13 -12.09 6.36
C MET A 54 0.40 -12.03 6.36
N GLN A 55 1.06 -12.74 5.44
CA GLN A 55 2.51 -12.74 5.26
C GLN A 55 3.01 -11.53 4.44
N ASN A 56 2.09 -10.76 3.84
CA ASN A 56 2.46 -9.56 3.10
C ASN A 56 3.25 -8.57 3.98
N PRO A 57 4.15 -7.77 3.39
CA PRO A 57 4.89 -6.75 4.12
C PRO A 57 3.94 -5.76 4.79
N LYS A 58 4.26 -5.33 6.01
CA LYS A 58 3.48 -4.36 6.77
C LYS A 58 4.34 -3.12 7.05
N PHE A 59 3.71 -1.95 7.08
CA PHE A 59 4.36 -0.69 7.39
C PHE A 59 3.57 0.05 8.45
N LEU A 60 4.23 0.43 9.54
CA LEU A 60 3.62 1.17 10.63
C LEU A 60 3.69 2.66 10.34
N LEU A 61 2.52 3.29 10.26
CA LEU A 61 2.31 4.73 10.14
C LEU A 61 1.85 5.29 11.49
N LYS A 62 2.52 6.34 11.99
CA LYS A 62 2.07 7.13 13.15
C LYS A 62 2.04 8.60 12.80
N LEU A 63 0.88 9.24 12.96
CA LEU A 63 0.67 10.66 12.69
C LEU A 63 0.87 11.48 13.99
N GLU A 64 1.54 12.61 13.90
CA GLU A 64 1.76 13.54 15.01
C GLU A 64 0.64 14.60 15.06
N THR A 65 -0.60 14.13 15.23
CA THR A 65 -1.81 14.97 15.31
C THR A 65 -2.82 14.39 16.29
N ARG A 66 -3.84 15.15 16.66
CA ARG A 66 -5.03 14.64 17.39
C ARG A 66 -6.29 14.67 16.53
N GLU A 67 -6.29 15.54 15.52
CA GLU A 67 -7.43 15.73 14.64
C GLU A 67 -7.39 14.75 13.48
N PRO A 68 -8.55 14.34 12.93
CA PRO A 68 -8.59 13.62 11.67
C PRO A 68 -7.96 14.44 10.54
N THR A 69 -7.04 13.80 9.83
CA THR A 69 -6.24 14.40 8.76
C THR A 69 -6.34 13.55 7.49
N ALA A 70 -6.33 14.20 6.33
CA ALA A 70 -6.26 13.53 5.04
C ALA A 70 -4.86 12.92 4.82
N VAL A 71 -4.82 11.61 4.61
CA VAL A 71 -3.59 10.85 4.38
C VAL A 71 -3.68 10.15 3.03
N LYS A 72 -2.80 10.55 2.11
CA LYS A 72 -2.64 9.89 0.82
C LYS A 72 -1.62 8.77 0.94
N ILE A 73 -2.05 7.55 0.69
CA ILE A 73 -1.19 6.36 0.65
C ILE A 73 -1.06 5.92 -0.80
N THR A 74 0.17 5.78 -1.27
CA THR A 74 0.49 5.39 -2.65
C THR A 74 1.31 4.10 -2.65
N LEU A 75 0.82 3.08 -3.36
CA LEU A 75 1.57 1.89 -3.73
C LEU A 75 2.00 2.01 -5.19
N SER A 76 3.29 1.84 -5.46
CA SER A 76 3.82 1.86 -6.81
C SER A 76 4.82 0.72 -7.04
N ARG A 77 5.04 0.37 -8.29
CA ARG A 77 6.02 -0.65 -8.68
C ARG A 77 6.73 -0.27 -9.98
N PRO A 78 8.02 -0.62 -10.17
CA PRO A 78 8.73 -0.29 -11.40
C PRO A 78 8.19 -1.06 -12.61
N GLU A 79 7.70 -0.37 -13.64
CA GLU A 79 7.12 -1.00 -14.85
C GLU A 79 8.06 -2.03 -15.49
N LYS A 80 9.35 -1.69 -15.62
CA LYS A 80 10.35 -2.57 -16.25
C LYS A 80 10.47 -3.91 -15.53
N ALA A 81 10.41 -3.91 -14.20
CA ALA A 81 10.51 -5.12 -13.39
C ALA A 81 9.25 -5.99 -13.50
N TRP A 82 8.09 -5.38 -13.69
CA TRP A 82 6.79 -6.08 -13.67
C TRP A 82 6.20 -6.38 -15.05
N LYS A 83 6.72 -5.78 -16.13
CA LYS A 83 6.18 -5.89 -17.50
C LYS A 83 5.91 -7.34 -17.92
N LYS A 84 6.87 -8.25 -17.70
CA LYS A 84 6.73 -9.67 -18.08
C LYS A 84 5.62 -10.35 -17.26
N GLN A 85 5.59 -10.15 -15.95
CA GLN A 85 4.64 -10.79 -15.05
C GLN A 85 3.21 -10.29 -15.29
N ILE A 86 3.04 -8.99 -15.47
CA ILE A 86 1.75 -8.37 -15.84
C ILE A 86 1.27 -8.90 -17.20
N GLY A 87 2.16 -9.02 -18.19
CA GLY A 87 1.80 -9.54 -19.51
C GLY A 87 1.40 -11.03 -19.52
N MET A 88 1.95 -11.82 -18.59
CA MET A 88 1.62 -13.26 -18.47
C MET A 88 0.41 -13.53 -17.57
N ALA A 89 0.23 -12.74 -16.51
CA ALA A 89 -0.78 -12.96 -15.48
C ALA A 89 -1.30 -11.62 -14.93
N LEU A 90 -2.06 -10.89 -15.74
CA LEU A 90 -2.56 -9.55 -15.44
C LEU A 90 -3.34 -9.49 -14.13
N VAL A 91 -4.38 -10.32 -14.01
CA VAL A 91 -5.27 -10.37 -12.84
C VAL A 91 -4.49 -10.71 -11.58
N GLY A 92 -3.73 -11.81 -11.59
CA GLY A 92 -2.91 -12.19 -10.45
C GLY A 92 -1.87 -11.13 -10.06
N SER A 93 -1.39 -10.35 -11.02
CA SER A 93 -0.44 -9.25 -10.80
C SER A 93 -1.12 -7.93 -10.44
N MET A 94 -2.43 -7.83 -10.27
CA MET A 94 -3.03 -6.58 -9.80
C MET A 94 -2.50 -6.24 -8.40
N ILE A 95 -2.40 -4.96 -8.08
CA ILE A 95 -1.91 -4.47 -6.79
C ILE A 95 -3.00 -3.73 -6.02
N GLY A 96 -2.93 -3.82 -4.70
CA GLY A 96 -3.78 -3.11 -3.76
C GLY A 96 -3.08 -3.04 -2.41
N PHE A 97 -3.69 -2.37 -1.45
CA PHE A 97 -3.20 -2.38 -0.07
C PHE A 97 -4.36 -2.31 0.90
N TYR A 98 -4.13 -2.83 2.10
CA TYR A 98 -5.03 -2.69 3.23
C TYR A 98 -4.50 -1.66 4.21
N VAL A 99 -5.41 -1.02 4.93
CA VAL A 99 -5.07 -0.16 6.07
C VAL A 99 -5.80 -0.65 7.31
N TYR A 100 -5.06 -0.91 8.38
CA TYR A 100 -5.59 -1.44 9.65
C TYR A 100 -5.21 -0.53 10.82
N PRO A 101 -6.04 -0.41 11.86
CA PRO A 101 -5.57 0.11 13.15
C PRO A 101 -4.50 -0.83 13.72
N ALA A 102 -3.32 -0.32 14.07
CA ALA A 102 -2.21 -1.15 14.53
C ALA A 102 -2.45 -1.86 15.87
N LYS A 103 -3.42 -1.38 16.66
CA LYS A 103 -3.86 -2.01 17.91
C LYS A 103 -4.70 -3.28 17.71
N LEU A 104 -5.12 -3.56 16.48
CA LEU A 104 -5.96 -4.72 16.15
C LEU A 104 -5.17 -5.69 15.27
N GLN A 105 -5.40 -6.99 15.48
CA GLN A 105 -4.92 -7.99 14.55
C GLN A 105 -5.65 -7.83 13.21
N PRO A 106 -4.95 -7.76 12.07
CA PRO A 106 -5.60 -7.65 10.77
C PRO A 106 -6.52 -8.83 10.47
N THR A 107 -7.75 -8.54 10.02
CA THR A 107 -8.72 -9.50 9.51
C THR A 107 -9.32 -8.97 8.21
N LYS A 108 -10.12 -9.79 7.52
CA LYS A 108 -10.83 -9.34 6.30
C LYS A 108 -11.87 -8.24 6.60
N ASP A 109 -12.35 -8.15 7.84
CA ASP A 109 -13.52 -7.35 8.21
C ASP A 109 -13.16 -5.97 8.82
N ASN A 110 -11.92 -5.81 9.30
CA ASN A 110 -11.46 -4.63 10.04
C ASN A 110 -10.49 -3.72 9.26
N ALA A 111 -10.35 -3.93 7.95
CA ALA A 111 -9.65 -2.97 7.09
C ALA A 111 -10.45 -1.67 6.99
N LEU A 112 -9.79 -0.54 7.21
CA LEU A 112 -10.40 0.79 7.16
C LEU A 112 -10.85 1.17 5.75
N ASN A 113 -10.11 0.72 4.73
CA ASN A 113 -10.41 0.96 3.33
C ASN A 113 -11.18 -0.20 2.66
N LYS A 114 -11.86 -1.06 3.43
CA LYS A 114 -12.53 -2.24 2.85
C LYS A 114 -13.59 -1.91 1.80
N ASP A 115 -14.33 -0.82 1.99
CA ASP A 115 -15.44 -0.43 1.10
C ASP A 115 -14.93 0.25 -0.18
N SER A 116 -13.73 0.83 -0.14
CA SER A 116 -13.04 1.45 -1.28
C SER A 116 -11.98 0.56 -1.92
N LEU A 117 -11.68 -0.60 -1.33
CA LEU A 117 -10.58 -1.48 -1.70
C LEU A 117 -10.66 -1.88 -3.17
N LYS A 118 -9.61 -1.57 -3.93
CA LYS A 118 -9.46 -1.98 -5.33
C LYS A 118 -8.13 -2.67 -5.55
N PHE A 119 -8.16 -3.64 -6.45
CA PHE A 119 -6.96 -4.23 -7.04
C PHE A 119 -6.88 -3.78 -8.49
N VAL A 120 -5.77 -3.14 -8.84
CA VAL A 120 -5.61 -2.51 -10.16
C VAL A 120 -4.44 -3.12 -10.93
N PRO A 121 -4.53 -3.23 -12.26
CA PRO A 121 -3.45 -3.76 -13.09
C PRO A 121 -2.30 -2.75 -13.27
N TRP A 122 -2.51 -1.49 -12.88
CA TRP A 122 -1.54 -0.41 -13.07
C TRP A 122 -0.28 -0.58 -12.21
N CYS A 123 0.74 0.22 -12.52
CA CYS A 123 1.97 0.26 -11.73
C CYS A 123 1.93 1.29 -10.60
N LEU A 124 0.80 1.96 -10.41
CA LEU A 124 0.55 2.96 -9.38
C LEU A 124 -0.92 2.86 -8.93
N TYR A 125 -1.12 2.84 -7.62
CA TYR A 125 -2.40 2.87 -6.95
C TYR A 125 -2.32 3.78 -5.73
N TYR A 126 -3.34 4.60 -5.49
CA TYR A 126 -3.40 5.40 -4.28
C TYR A 126 -4.83 5.48 -3.75
N GLU A 127 -4.93 5.69 -2.44
CA GLU A 127 -6.17 6.08 -1.77
C GLU A 127 -5.87 7.23 -0.81
N GLU A 128 -6.89 8.04 -0.56
CA GLU A 128 -6.88 9.08 0.46
C GLU A 128 -7.85 8.67 1.56
N LEU A 129 -7.36 8.62 2.80
CA LEU A 129 -8.13 8.21 3.97
C LEU A 129 -8.08 9.32 5.01
N MET A 130 -9.17 9.52 5.73
CA MET A 130 -9.20 10.36 6.93
C MET A 130 -8.74 9.52 8.12
N LEU A 131 -7.56 9.83 8.66
CA LEU A 131 -6.95 9.12 9.80
C LEU A 131 -6.62 10.14 10.91
N ASP A 132 -6.76 9.73 12.17
CA ASP A 132 -6.35 10.54 13.32
C ASP A 132 -4.94 10.14 13.81
N GLY A 133 -4.42 10.76 14.87
CA GLY A 133 -3.16 10.35 15.49
C GLY A 133 -3.33 9.32 16.60
N ASP A 134 -4.02 8.19 16.33
CA ASP A 134 -4.04 7.05 17.26
C ASP A 134 -2.60 6.70 17.71
N PRO A 135 -2.31 6.64 19.03
CA PRO A 135 -0.96 6.36 19.53
C PRO A 135 -0.38 5.01 19.08
N ALA A 136 -1.25 4.03 18.81
CA ALA A 136 -0.84 2.75 18.24
C ALA A 136 -0.44 2.90 16.77
N GLY A 137 -1.07 3.82 16.05
CA GLY A 137 -0.88 4.06 14.63
C GLY A 137 -1.67 3.11 13.74
N TYR A 138 -1.24 3.00 12.49
CA TYR A 138 -1.90 2.24 11.44
C TYR A 138 -0.92 1.33 10.72
N LEU A 139 -1.37 0.13 10.34
CA LEU A 139 -0.61 -0.78 9.50
C LEU A 139 -1.09 -0.68 8.06
N ILE A 140 -0.17 -0.37 7.16
CA ILE A 140 -0.37 -0.41 5.70
C ILE A 140 0.20 -1.73 5.20
N MET A 141 -0.61 -2.53 4.53
CA MET A 141 -0.22 -3.85 4.03
C MET A 141 -0.40 -3.95 2.51
N PRO A 142 0.63 -3.63 1.71
CA PRO A 142 0.61 -3.84 0.27
C PRO A 142 0.57 -5.30 -0.12
N THR A 143 -0.22 -5.59 -1.15
CA THR A 143 -0.42 -6.95 -1.64
C THR A 143 -0.58 -6.99 -3.16
N THR A 144 -0.22 -8.11 -3.76
CA THR A 144 -0.72 -8.50 -5.08
C THR A 144 -2.07 -9.20 -4.95
N TYR A 145 -2.76 -9.41 -6.07
CA TYR A 145 -4.03 -10.11 -6.06
C TYR A 145 -3.84 -11.61 -5.77
N GLU A 146 -2.98 -12.27 -6.56
CA GLU A 146 -2.59 -13.66 -6.31
C GLU A 146 -1.32 -13.73 -5.43
N PRO A 147 -1.12 -14.83 -4.69
CA PRO A 147 0.15 -15.10 -4.02
C PRO A 147 1.28 -15.38 -5.03
N ASN A 148 2.51 -15.45 -4.52
CA ASN A 148 3.73 -15.79 -5.26
C ASN A 148 4.12 -14.82 -6.40
N LYS A 149 3.54 -13.62 -6.43
CA LYS A 149 3.98 -12.55 -7.33
C LYS A 149 5.14 -11.79 -6.69
N LEU A 150 6.34 -12.06 -7.20
CA LEU A 150 7.56 -11.51 -6.63
C LEU A 150 7.94 -10.21 -7.34
N GLY A 151 8.52 -9.26 -6.61
CA GLY A 151 9.10 -8.07 -7.22
C GLY A 151 9.15 -6.86 -6.31
N PRO A 152 9.87 -5.82 -6.74
CA PRO A 152 10.03 -4.58 -6.00
C PRO A 152 8.76 -3.72 -6.06
N PHE A 153 8.52 -2.97 -5.00
CA PHE A 153 7.49 -1.92 -4.90
C PHE A 153 7.96 -0.78 -4.01
N ASN A 154 7.26 0.36 -4.06
CA ASN A 154 7.41 1.44 -3.11
C ASN A 154 6.06 1.73 -2.43
N ILE A 155 6.09 1.98 -1.13
CA ILE A 155 4.99 2.61 -0.39
C ILE A 155 5.38 4.06 -0.12
N SER A 156 4.47 4.98 -0.39
CA SER A 156 4.60 6.39 -0.01
C SER A 156 3.39 6.86 0.77
N VAL A 157 3.64 7.73 1.75
CA VAL A 157 2.61 8.44 2.49
C VAL A 157 2.84 9.93 2.32
N SER A 158 1.76 10.68 2.07
CA SER A 158 1.75 12.13 1.99
C SER A 158 0.59 12.70 2.80
N THR A 159 0.87 13.68 3.64
CA THR A 159 -0.14 14.34 4.49
C THR A 159 0.36 15.73 4.92
N ASP A 160 -0.46 16.53 5.59
CA ASP A 160 -0.12 17.90 6.02
C ASP A 160 0.45 17.98 7.45
N VAL A 161 0.45 16.87 8.17
CA VAL A 161 1.02 16.72 9.52
C VAL A 161 2.36 15.96 9.49
N ASP A 162 3.19 16.13 10.51
CA ASP A 162 4.38 15.31 10.67
C ASP A 162 3.99 13.87 11.01
N PHE A 163 4.77 12.90 10.54
CA PHE A 163 4.49 11.49 10.77
C PHE A 163 5.76 10.63 10.71
N THR A 164 5.64 9.40 11.17
CA THR A 164 6.65 8.36 10.94
C THR A 164 6.05 7.21 10.15
N LEU A 165 6.83 6.70 9.19
CA LEU A 165 6.51 5.49 8.43
C LEU A 165 7.72 4.57 8.47
N LYS A 166 7.54 3.31 8.90
CA LYS A 166 8.63 2.34 9.04
C LYS A 166 8.15 0.94 8.67
N PRO A 167 9.01 0.05 8.16
CA PRO A 167 8.68 -1.37 8.06
C PRO A 167 8.27 -1.92 9.42
N HIS A 168 7.19 -2.69 9.46
CA HIS A 168 6.75 -3.41 10.64
C HIS A 168 7.20 -4.86 10.52
N GLN A 169 7.99 -5.32 11.48
CA GLN A 169 8.35 -6.73 11.61
C GLN A 169 7.34 -7.34 12.58
N ASP A 170 6.74 -8.45 12.19
CA ASP A 170 5.96 -9.28 13.11
C ASP A 170 6.98 -9.89 14.10
N GLU A 171 6.82 -9.63 15.41
CA GLU A 171 7.66 -10.22 16.48
C GLU A 171 7.50 -11.75 16.58
#